data_AF-A0A0C6FN16-F1
#
_entry.id   AF-A0A0C6FN16-F1
#
_cell.length_a   1.000
_cell.length_b   1.000
_cell.length_c   1.000
_cell.angle_alpha   90.00
_cell.angle_beta   90.00
_cell.angle_gamma   90.00
#
_symmetry.space_group_name_H-M   'P 1'
#
loop_
_entity.id
_entity.type
_entity.pdbx_description
1 polymer ?
#
loop_
_entity_poly.entity_id
_entity_poly.type
_entity_poly.pdbx_seq_one_letter_code
_entity_poly.pdbx_strand_id
1 'polypeptide(L)' 'MAGQFAGKNGYVYVIKSGRSVDANKSLGSRSPFPGQLEFAMPDGIKPSEILGAYPMKVGSISGPLIPNPNFGT' A
#
# COMPACT_ATOMS: atom_id res chain seq x y z
N MET A 1 -3.69 -2.44 10.32
CA MET A 1 -2.45 -2.77 9.55
C MET A 1 -2.83 -3.61 8.33
N ALA A 2 -2.11 -3.50 7.22
CA ALA A 2 -2.43 -4.19 5.96
C ALA A 2 -2.58 -5.72 6.08
N GLY A 3 -1.91 -6.36 7.06
CA GLY A 3 -2.01 -7.79 7.31
C GLY A 3 -3.41 -8.31 7.67
N GLN A 4 -4.33 -7.44 8.08
CA GLN A 4 -5.73 -7.82 8.33
C GLN A 4 -6.57 -7.93 7.04
N PHE A 5 -6.06 -7.41 5.92
CA PHE A 5 -6.76 -7.38 4.62
C PHE A 5 -6.16 -8.32 3.58
N ALA A 6 -4.88 -8.67 3.71
CA ALA A 6 -4.27 -9.68 2.86
C ALA A 6 -4.88 -11.05 3.18
N GLY A 7 -5.68 -11.59 2.26
CA GLY A 7 -6.32 -12.91 2.41
C GLY A 7 -5.33 -14.06 2.59
N LYS A 8 -5.84 -15.30 2.72
CA LYS A 8 -4.98 -16.50 2.73
C LYS A 8 -4.20 -16.56 1.41
N ASN A 9 -2.90 -16.22 1.46
CA ASN A 9 -1.95 -16.10 0.34
C ASN A 9 -1.98 -14.76 -0.43
N GLY A 10 -2.30 -13.65 0.24
CA GLY A 10 -2.22 -12.31 -0.35
C GLY A 10 -0.80 -11.71 -0.39
N TYR A 11 -0.71 -10.45 -0.83
CA TYR A 11 0.53 -9.67 -0.83
C TYR A 11 0.31 -8.31 -0.15
N VAL A 12 1.35 -7.79 0.50
CA VAL A 12 1.42 -6.39 0.93
C VAL A 12 2.42 -5.67 0.03
N TYR A 13 1.92 -4.76 -0.80
CA TYR A 13 2.74 -3.96 -1.70
C TYR A 13 3.41 -2.80 -0.98
N VAL A 14 4.64 -2.49 -1.38
CA VAL A 14 5.37 -1.31 -0.92
C VAL A 14 5.38 -0.29 -2.05
N ILE A 15 4.73 0.85 -1.82
CA ILE A 15 4.59 1.94 -2.79
C ILE A 15 5.49 3.09 -2.38
N LYS A 16 6.25 3.64 -3.33
CA LYS A 16 7.06 4.85 -3.15
C LYS A 16 6.65 5.86 -4.22
N SER A 17 5.85 6.84 -3.82
CA SER A 17 5.37 7.92 -4.70
C SER A 17 5.28 9.23 -3.92
N GLY A 18 5.49 10.34 -4.62
CA GLY A 18 5.24 11.69 -4.12
C GLY A 18 3.89 12.29 -4.55
N ARG A 19 3.05 11.52 -5.25
CA ARG A 19 1.78 11.99 -5.83
C ARG A 19 0.56 11.70 -4.96
N SER A 20 0.75 11.03 -3.81
CA SER A 20 -0.36 10.65 -2.96
C SER A 20 -1.02 11.84 -2.28
N VAL A 21 -2.31 11.70 -1.98
CA VAL A 21 -3.11 12.67 -1.23
C VAL A 21 -3.40 12.08 0.14
N ASP A 22 -2.97 12.76 1.20
CA ASP A 22 -3.31 12.38 2.58
C ASP A 22 -4.82 12.60 2.81
N ALA A 23 -5.56 11.50 3.04
CA ALA A 23 -7.00 11.53 3.17
C ALA A 23 -7.45 12.28 4.44
N ASN A 24 -6.72 12.10 5.55
CA ASN A 24 -7.02 12.76 6.82
C ASN A 24 -6.76 14.26 6.75
N LYS A 25 -5.65 14.65 6.12
CA LYS A 25 -5.34 16.06 5.90
C LYS A 25 -6.38 16.74 4.99
N SER A 26 -6.89 16.01 4.00
CA SER A 26 -7.83 16.55 3.02
C SER A 26 -9.28 16.64 3.54
N LEU A 27 -9.72 15.66 4.33
CA LEU A 27 -11.11 15.56 4.80
C LEU A 27 -11.31 16.02 6.25
N GLY A 28 -10.26 16.09 7.06
CA GLY A 28 -10.33 16.43 8.48
C GLY A 28 -11.30 15.52 9.25
N SER A 29 -12.21 16.13 10.01
CA SER A 29 -13.24 15.42 10.79
C SER A 29 -14.24 14.64 9.94
N ARG A 30 -14.26 14.86 8.62
CA ARG A 30 -15.12 14.12 7.68
C ARG A 30 -14.47 12.83 7.17
N SER A 31 -13.23 12.54 7.55
CA SER A 31 -12.57 11.28 7.20
C SER A 31 -13.37 10.10 7.78
N PRO A 32 -13.81 9.12 6.96
CA PRO A 32 -14.64 8.01 7.44
C PRO A 32 -13.85 7.04 8.31
N PHE A 33 -12.54 6.89 8.05
CA PHE A 33 -11.69 5.92 8.73
C PHE A 33 -10.31 6.52 9.11
N PRO A 34 -10.27 7.53 9.98
CA PRO A 34 -9.04 8.29 10.23
C PRO A 34 -7.89 7.44 10.79
N GLY A 35 -8.21 6.36 11.53
CA GLY A 35 -7.21 5.43 12.06
C GLY A 35 -6.51 4.56 11.01
N GLN A 36 -7.00 4.53 9.77
CA GLN A 36 -6.32 3.80 8.68
C GLN A 36 -5.12 4.56 8.12
N LEU A 37 -5.00 5.87 8.39
CA LEU A 37 -3.93 6.74 7.91
C LEU A 37 -3.75 6.62 6.38
N GLU A 38 -4.89 6.65 5.68
CA GLU A 38 -4.95 6.41 4.24
C GLU A 38 -4.29 7.53 3.43
N PHE A 39 -3.53 7.11 2.42
CA PHE A 39 -3.04 7.95 1.34
C PHE A 39 -3.70 7.52 0.03
N ALA A 40 -4.55 8.37 -0.53
CA ALA A 40 -5.21 8.13 -1.80
C ALA A 40 -4.23 8.35 -2.96
N MET A 41 -4.32 7.52 -3.99
CA MET A 41 -3.54 7.63 -5.22
C MET A 41 -4.51 7.89 -6.39
N PRO A 42 -4.85 9.16 -6.68
CA PRO A 42 -5.61 9.52 -7.88
C PRO A 42 -4.90 8.96 -9.11
N ASP A 43 -5.69 8.43 -10.05
CA ASP A 43 -5.24 7.74 -11.27
C ASP A 43 -4.46 6.44 -11.04
N GLY A 44 -4.49 5.92 -9.81
CA GLY A 44 -3.84 4.67 -9.45
C GLY A 44 -2.33 4.77 -9.29
N ILE A 45 -1.70 3.59 -9.21
CA ILE A 45 -0.28 3.42 -8.93
C ILE A 45 0.40 2.92 -10.20
N LYS A 46 1.43 3.64 -10.66
CA LYS A 46 2.24 3.20 -11.81
C LYS A 46 3.16 2.06 -11.37
N PRO A 47 3.51 1.10 -12.27
CA PRO A 47 4.48 0.07 -11.95
C PRO A 47 5.80 0.63 -11.42
N SER A 48 6.28 1.76 -11.94
CA SER A 48 7.53 2.38 -11.49
C SER A 48 7.50 2.98 -10.08
N GLU A 49 6.33 3.06 -9.47
CA GLU A 49 6.14 3.50 -8.08
C GLU A 49 6.03 2.33 -7.10
N ILE A 50 5.93 1.10 -7.60
CA ILE A 50 5.85 -0.11 -6.77
C ILE A 50 7.26 -0.62 -6.55
N LEU A 51 7.78 -0.52 -5.32
CA LEU A 51 9.09 -1.08 -4.95
C LEU A 51 9.09 -2.60 -5.04
N GLY A 52 8.00 -3.23 -4.61
CA GLY A 52 7.86 -4.68 -4.54
C GLY A 52 6.68 -5.09 -3.67
N ALA A 53 6.64 -6.36 -3.28
CA ALA A 53 5.61 -6.87 -2.39
C ALA A 53 6.13 -7.93 -1.42
N TYR A 54 5.60 -7.95 -0.20
CA TYR A 54 5.79 -9.04 0.75
C TYR A 54 4.69 -10.09 0.55
N PRO A 55 5.03 -11.38 0.39
CA PRO A 55 4.03 -12.43 0.42
C PRO A 55 3.48 -12.60 1.83
N MET A 56 2.18 -12.89 1.94
CA MET A 56 1.49 -13.05 3.22
C MET A 56 0.94 -14.48 3.37
N LYS A 57 1.08 -15.06 4.56
CA LYS A 57 0.46 -16.31 4.97
C LYS A 57 -0.26 -16.11 6.29
N VAL A 58 -1.59 -16.29 6.28
CA VAL A 58 -2.46 -16.18 7.47
C VAL A 58 -2.21 -14.86 8.23
N GLY A 59 -2.26 -13.73 7.51
CA GLY A 59 -2.12 -12.39 8.09
C GLY A 59 -0.69 -11.94 8.44
N SER A 60 0.31 -12.80 8.24
CA SER A 60 1.72 -12.52 8.55
C SER A 60 2.60 -12.57 7.29
N ILE A 61 3.67 -11.78 7.26
CA ILE A 61 4.68 -11.83 6.18
C ILE A 61 5.31 -13.23 6.18
N SER A 62 5.32 -13.88 5.01
CA SER A 62 5.76 -15.26 4.86
C SER A 62 7.08 -15.43 4.11
N GLY A 63 7.72 -14.34 3.71
CA GLY A 63 8.94 -14.37 2.92
C GLY A 63 9.56 -12.99 2.72
N PRO A 64 10.72 -12.92 2.05
CA PRO A 64 11.38 -11.65 1.75
C PRO A 64 10.54 -10.79 0.79
N LEU A 65 10.92 -9.51 0.69
CA LEU A 65 10.36 -8.61 -0.33
C LEU A 65 10.71 -9.16 -1.72
N ILE A 66 9.68 -9.30 -2.57
CA ILE A 66 9.85 -9.61 -4.00
C ILE A 66 9.98 -8.26 -4.72
N PRO A 67 11.16 -7.92 -5.27
CA PRO A 67 11.36 -6.64 -5.94
C PRO A 67 10.60 -6.60 -7.27
N ASN A 68 10.07 -5.43 -7.61
CA ASN A 68 9.49 -5.19 -8.92
C ASN A 68 10.58 -4.70 -9.90
N PRO A 69 10.82 -5.40 -11.03
CA PRO A 69 11.85 -5.01 -11.98
C PRO A 69 11.57 -3.67 -12.68
N ASN A 70 10.32 -3.19 -12.66
CA ASN A 70 9.95 -1.91 -13.27
C ASN A 70 10.09 -0.73 -12.29
N PHE A 71 10.54 -0.94 -11.06
CA PHE A 71 10.65 0.13 -10.08
C PHE A 71 11.68 1.19 -10.53
N GLY A 72 11.26 2.47 -10.54
CA GLY A 72 12.13 3.60 -10.91
C GLY A 72 12.40 3.79 -12.41
N THR A 73 11.73 3.05 -13.29
CA THR A 73 11.81 3.20 -14.75
C THR A 73 10.89 4.30 -15.29
#